data_AF-X0X820-F1
#
_entry.id   AF-X0X820-F1
#
_cell.length_a   1.000
_cell.length_b   1.000
_cell.length_c   1.000
_cell.angle_alpha   90.00
_cell.angle_beta   90.00
_cell.angle_gamma   90.00
#
_symmetry.space_group_name_H-M   'P 1'
#
loop_
_entity.id
_entity.type
_entity.pdbx_description
1 polymer ?
#
loop_
_entity_poly.entity_id
_entity_poly.type
_entity_poly.pdbx_seq_one_letter_code
_entity_poly.pdbx_strand_id
1 'polypeptide(L)'
;SYLKSEGGRVTELLVRPLLNLFYPELSKVFQPLSGEYAGRREILESIPFSTGYGVEVGMLIEIYERFGLDVIAQVNLKRRVHRNQPLSALSMMSFGILQTLCRKLQYYNKVKLNSDINNIYNQIEYINKEYIITPLKLEEMERPPMLEIKEYLERKKKIA
;
A
#
# COMPACT_ATOMS: atom_id res chain seq x y z
N SER A 1 28.67 14.88 -2.17
CA SER A 1 28.34 13.95 -1.09
C SER A 1 26.89 13.51 -1.25
N TYR A 2 26.66 12.23 -1.57
CA TYR A 2 25.32 11.64 -1.62
C TYR A 2 24.77 11.57 -0.20
N LEU A 3 24.14 12.65 0.27
CA LEU A 3 23.39 12.62 1.51
C LEU A 3 22.26 11.59 1.34
N LYS A 4 22.48 10.40 1.95
CA LYS A 4 21.47 9.38 2.24
C LYS A 4 20.24 10.09 2.78
N SER A 5 19.24 10.31 1.93
CA SER A 5 17.96 10.81 2.36
C SER A 5 17.29 9.71 3.18
N GLU A 6 16.90 10.01 4.42
CA GLU A 6 15.99 9.22 5.25
C GLU A 6 14.54 9.16 4.69
N GLY A 7 14.40 9.27 3.37
CA GLY A 7 13.15 9.10 2.64
C GLY A 7 12.83 7.61 2.49
N GLY A 8 11.54 7.27 2.46
CA GLY A 8 11.13 5.87 2.31
C GLY A 8 11.35 4.98 3.53
N ARG A 9 11.42 5.54 4.76
CA ARG A 9 11.54 4.75 6.00
C ARG A 9 10.55 3.57 6.08
N VAL A 10 9.28 3.81 5.76
CA VAL A 10 8.24 2.75 5.71
C VAL A 10 8.50 1.76 4.58
N THR A 11 8.97 2.24 3.43
CA THR A 11 9.40 1.38 2.32
C THR A 11 10.51 0.42 2.73
N GLU A 12 11.57 0.94 3.36
CA GLU A 12 12.78 0.16 3.67
C GLU A 12 12.64 -0.71 4.92
N LEU A 13 11.93 -0.24 5.95
CA LEU A 13 11.84 -0.93 7.25
C LEU A 13 10.64 -1.87 7.37
N LEU A 14 9.60 -1.69 6.54
CA LEU A 14 8.38 -2.49 6.60
C LEU A 14 8.10 -3.21 5.29
N VAL A 15 7.87 -2.46 4.21
CA VAL A 15 7.33 -3.03 2.97
C VAL A 15 8.36 -3.91 2.27
N ARG A 16 9.60 -3.45 2.11
CA ARG A 16 10.64 -4.24 1.44
C ARG A 16 10.94 -5.56 2.16
N PRO A 17 11.09 -5.60 3.49
CA PRO A 17 11.19 -6.87 4.22
C PRO A 17 10.00 -7.81 3.97
N LEU A 18 8.76 -7.30 4.04
CA LEU A 18 7.57 -8.13 3.82
C LEU A 18 7.46 -8.64 2.38
N LEU A 19 7.81 -7.83 1.39
CA LEU A 19 7.90 -8.30 0.00
C LEU A 19 8.97 -9.38 -0.14
N ASN A 20 10.14 -9.25 0.48
CA ASN A 20 11.16 -10.32 0.44
C ASN A 20 10.64 -11.64 1.04
N LEU A 21 9.82 -11.59 2.08
CA LEU A 21 9.28 -12.78 2.74
C LEU A 21 8.18 -13.48 1.93
N PHE A 22 7.26 -12.72 1.33
CA PHE A 22 6.02 -13.27 0.77
C PHE A 22 5.84 -13.10 -0.76
N TYR A 23 6.63 -12.19 -1.35
CA TYR A 23 6.61 -11.79 -2.76
C TYR A 23 8.03 -11.51 -3.28
N PRO A 24 8.95 -12.48 -3.22
CA PRO A 24 10.37 -12.25 -3.51
C PRO A 24 10.62 -11.68 -4.92
N GLU A 25 9.74 -11.94 -5.88
CA GLU A 25 9.76 -11.37 -7.22
C GLU A 25 9.54 -9.84 -7.20
N LEU A 26 8.63 -9.35 -6.35
CA LEU A 26 8.33 -7.94 -6.16
C LEU A 26 9.36 -7.20 -5.30
N SER A 27 10.23 -7.91 -4.59
CA SER A 27 11.28 -7.29 -3.77
C SER A 27 12.25 -6.40 -4.58
N LYS A 28 12.31 -6.63 -5.89
CA LYS A 28 13.11 -5.90 -6.88
C LYS A 28 12.49 -4.56 -7.29
N VAL A 29 11.27 -4.28 -6.84
CA VAL A 29 10.65 -2.95 -7.03
C VAL A 29 11.35 -1.94 -6.12
N PHE A 30 11.90 -0.89 -6.71
CA PHE A 30 12.72 0.10 -6.02
C PHE A 30 11.88 0.98 -5.10
N GLN A 31 10.67 1.37 -5.51
CA GLN A 31 9.77 2.24 -4.74
C GLN A 31 8.34 1.70 -4.75
N PRO A 32 8.05 0.61 -4.01
CA PRO A 32 6.74 -0.04 -4.00
C PRO A 32 5.62 0.81 -3.38
N LEU A 33 5.95 1.95 -2.77
CA LEU A 33 5.00 2.92 -2.20
C LEU A 33 5.06 4.28 -2.90
N SER A 34 5.59 4.34 -4.13
CA SER A 34 5.59 5.59 -4.90
C SER A 34 4.16 5.93 -5.31
N GLY A 35 3.77 7.18 -5.09
CA GLY A 35 2.52 7.74 -5.62
C GLY A 35 2.64 8.16 -7.09
N GLU A 36 3.82 7.98 -7.70
CA GLU A 36 4.10 8.31 -9.09
C GLU A 36 4.13 7.02 -9.91
N TYR A 37 2.97 6.64 -10.45
CA TYR A 37 2.81 5.48 -11.31
C TYR A 37 1.86 5.79 -12.46
N ALA A 38 1.93 4.97 -13.50
CA ALA A 38 0.99 4.97 -14.61
C ALA A 38 0.61 3.52 -14.90
N GLY A 39 -0.64 3.30 -15.28
CA GLY A 39 -1.16 1.98 -15.61
C GLY A 39 -2.11 2.06 -16.78
N ARG A 40 -2.17 0.96 -17.53
CA ARG A 40 -3.17 0.74 -18.56
C ARG A 40 -4.55 0.72 -17.92
N ARG A 41 -5.51 1.46 -18.50
CA ARG A 41 -6.86 1.54 -17.95
C ARG A 41 -7.47 0.14 -17.82
N GLU A 42 -7.29 -0.71 -18.82
CA GLU A 42 -7.77 -2.09 -18.86
C GLU A 42 -7.27 -2.95 -17.68
N ILE A 43 -6.05 -2.72 -17.21
CA ILE A 43 -5.51 -3.39 -16.02
C ILE A 43 -6.13 -2.79 -14.76
N LEU A 44 -6.07 -1.45 -14.63
CA LEU A 44 -6.52 -0.76 -13.41
C LEU A 44 -8.02 -0.94 -13.15
N GLU A 45 -8.86 -0.99 -14.17
CA GLU A 45 -10.30 -1.19 -13.95
C GLU A 45 -10.68 -2.63 -13.55
N SER A 46 -9.77 -3.58 -13.74
CA SER A 46 -9.98 -5.02 -13.51
C SER A 46 -9.52 -5.53 -12.14
N ILE A 47 -8.88 -4.67 -11.34
CA ILE A 47 -8.35 -5.02 -10.02
C ILE A 47 -9.08 -4.24 -8.91
N PRO A 48 -9.22 -4.81 -7.71
CA PRO A 48 -9.70 -4.08 -6.56
C PRO A 48 -8.66 -3.06 -6.08
N PHE A 49 -9.14 -2.01 -5.40
CA PHE A 49 -8.29 -0.97 -4.80
C PHE A 49 -8.45 -0.94 -3.29
N SER A 50 -7.34 -1.16 -2.57
CA SER A 50 -7.29 -0.82 -1.15
C SER A 50 -7.40 0.70 -0.98
N THR A 51 -8.07 1.15 0.08
CA THR A 51 -8.11 2.57 0.43
C THR A 51 -6.83 3.00 1.17
N GLY A 52 -6.78 4.30 1.51
CA GLY A 52 -5.83 4.86 2.47
C GLY A 52 -4.37 4.59 2.10
N TYR A 53 -3.57 4.21 3.09
CA TYR A 53 -2.12 4.05 2.93
C TYR A 53 -1.72 2.75 2.24
N GLY A 54 -2.65 1.80 2.13
CA GLY A 54 -2.37 0.50 1.52
C GLY A 54 -2.58 0.46 0.01
N VAL A 55 -3.00 1.55 -0.63
CA VAL A 55 -3.40 1.56 -2.04
C VAL A 55 -2.26 1.15 -2.97
N GLU A 56 -1.04 1.69 -2.81
CA GLU A 56 0.09 1.37 -3.69
C GLU A 56 0.52 -0.09 -3.59
N VAL A 57 0.69 -0.60 -2.36
CA VAL A 57 1.14 -2.00 -2.16
C VAL A 57 0.05 -3.00 -2.54
N GLY A 58 -1.22 -2.67 -2.25
CA GLY A 58 -2.36 -3.50 -2.64
C GLY A 58 -2.48 -3.61 -4.16
N MET A 59 -2.35 -2.48 -4.87
CA MET A 59 -2.33 -2.44 -6.33
C MET A 59 -1.16 -3.26 -6.90
N LEU A 60 0.05 -3.09 -6.35
CA LEU A 60 1.22 -3.82 -6.82
C LEU A 60 1.05 -5.35 -6.68
N ILE A 61 0.49 -5.80 -5.57
CA ILE A 61 0.19 -7.23 -5.34
C ILE A 61 -0.89 -7.73 -6.28
N GLU A 62 -1.99 -6.98 -6.47
CA GLU A 62 -3.06 -7.39 -7.38
C GLU A 62 -2.59 -7.51 -8.83
N ILE A 63 -1.77 -6.56 -9.29
CA ILE A 63 -1.21 -6.63 -10.65
C ILE A 63 -0.31 -7.86 -10.78
N TYR A 64 0.55 -8.10 -9.79
CA TYR A 64 1.44 -9.26 -9.80
C TYR A 64 0.69 -10.59 -9.80
N GLU A 65 -0.25 -10.78 -8.87
CA GLU A 65 -0.97 -12.04 -8.71
C GLU A 65 -1.85 -12.36 -9.92
N ARG A 66 -2.37 -11.34 -10.62
CA ARG A 66 -3.26 -11.55 -11.78
C ARG A 66 -2.53 -11.60 -13.13
N PHE A 67 -1.45 -10.84 -13.28
CA PHE A 67 -0.81 -10.61 -14.59
C PHE A 67 0.68 -10.93 -14.61
N GLY A 68 1.28 -11.26 -13.47
CA GLY A 68 2.70 -11.59 -13.35
C GLY A 68 3.62 -10.37 -13.36
N LEU A 69 4.92 -10.63 -13.25
CA LEU A 69 5.95 -9.58 -13.17
C LEU A 69 6.18 -8.87 -14.52
N ASP A 70 5.96 -9.56 -15.64
CA ASP A 70 6.31 -9.07 -16.97
C ASP A 70 5.51 -7.83 -17.41
N VAL A 71 4.38 -7.55 -16.76
CA VAL A 71 3.59 -6.33 -17.01
C VAL A 71 4.05 -5.13 -16.16
N ILE A 72 5.02 -5.31 -15.28
CA ILE A 72 5.51 -4.28 -14.35
C ILE A 72 6.87 -3.76 -14.83
N ALA A 73 6.93 -2.46 -15.11
CA ALA A 73 8.16 -1.75 -15.46
C ALA A 73 8.48 -0.65 -14.45
N GLN A 74 9.74 -0.24 -14.39
CA GLN A 74 10.21 0.82 -13.48
C GLN A 74 11.00 1.87 -14.25
N VAL A 75 10.77 3.15 -13.93
CA VAL A 75 11.43 4.29 -14.57
C VAL A 75 12.08 5.17 -13.50
N ASN A 76 13.34 5.57 -13.73
CA ASN A 76 14.05 6.46 -12.82
C ASN A 76 13.70 7.93 -13.09
N LEU A 77 13.04 8.58 -12.13
CA LEU A 77 12.63 9.99 -12.18
C LEU A 77 13.74 10.98 -11.73
N LYS A 78 14.98 10.51 -11.53
CA LYS A 78 16.20 11.24 -11.10
C LYS A 78 16.14 11.86 -9.71
N ARG A 79 15.27 12.84 -9.46
CA ARG A 79 15.18 13.56 -8.19
C ARG A 79 13.73 13.74 -7.76
N ARG A 80 13.43 13.26 -6.56
CA ARG A 80 12.16 13.50 -5.87
C ARG A 80 12.46 14.17 -4.54
N VAL A 81 11.84 15.31 -4.28
CA VAL A 81 11.91 15.99 -2.99
C VAL A 81 10.52 15.92 -2.39
N HIS A 82 10.38 15.23 -1.27
CA HIS A 82 9.14 15.16 -0.52
C HIS A 82 9.35 15.72 0.89
N ARG A 83 8.28 16.17 1.53
CA ARG A 83 8.32 16.59 2.93
C ARG A 83 8.58 15.38 3.82
N ASN A 84 9.49 15.48 4.77
CA ASN A 84 9.70 14.44 5.77
C ASN A 84 8.50 14.42 6.73
N GLN A 85 7.88 13.25 6.90
CA GLN A 85 6.82 13.07 7.87
C GLN A 85 7.38 12.75 9.27
N PRO A 86 6.67 13.16 10.35
CA PRO A 86 7.01 12.75 11.71
C PRO A 86 6.85 11.25 11.90
N LEU A 87 7.57 10.68 12.86
CA LEU A 87 7.57 9.23 13.11
C LEU A 87 6.17 8.70 13.45
N SER A 88 5.36 9.46 14.19
CA SER A 88 3.97 9.10 14.52
C SER A 88 3.11 8.88 13.26
N ALA A 89 3.21 9.78 12.29
CA ALA A 89 2.52 9.63 11.01
C ALA A 89 3.01 8.41 10.22
N LEU A 90 4.33 8.13 10.24
CA LEU A 90 4.87 6.94 9.60
C LEU A 90 4.44 5.63 10.27
N SER A 91 4.29 5.61 11.60
CA SER A 91 3.80 4.45 12.32
C SER A 91 2.33 4.18 12.02
N MET A 92 1.52 5.22 11.89
CA MET A 92 0.12 5.12 11.47
C MET A 92 0.00 4.63 10.03
N MET A 93 0.82 5.17 9.11
CA MET A 93 0.92 4.69 7.73
C MET A 93 1.32 3.21 7.67
N SER A 94 2.31 2.81 8.48
CA SER A 94 2.76 1.42 8.60
C SER A 94 1.64 0.49 9.05
N PHE A 95 0.81 0.93 9.99
CA PHE A 95 -0.35 0.17 10.45
C PHE A 95 -1.37 -0.07 9.33
N GLY A 96 -1.73 0.97 8.56
CA GLY A 96 -2.65 0.81 7.41
C GLY A 96 -2.08 -0.12 6.33
N ILE A 97 -0.81 0.04 5.97
CA ILE A 97 -0.11 -0.83 5.01
C ILE A 97 -0.11 -2.29 5.48
N LEU A 98 0.15 -2.53 6.77
CA LEU A 98 0.13 -3.88 7.35
C LEU A 98 -1.27 -4.51 7.28
N GLN A 99 -2.33 -3.75 7.56
CA GLN A 99 -3.69 -4.26 7.40
C GLN A 99 -3.94 -4.74 5.97
N THR A 100 -3.57 -3.93 4.98
CA THR A 100 -3.71 -4.30 3.55
C THR A 100 -2.88 -5.52 3.20
N LEU A 101 -1.59 -5.55 3.58
CA LEU A 101 -0.72 -6.70 3.32
C LEU A 101 -1.27 -7.98 3.95
N CYS A 102 -1.66 -7.96 5.22
CA CYS A 102 -2.24 -9.11 5.89
C CYS A 102 -3.51 -9.62 5.19
N ARG A 103 -4.40 -8.72 4.75
CA ARG A 103 -5.59 -9.11 3.97
C ARG A 103 -5.23 -9.74 2.63
N LYS A 104 -4.29 -9.16 1.88
CA LYS A 104 -3.83 -9.74 0.61
C LYS A 104 -3.18 -11.11 0.80
N LEU A 105 -2.28 -11.24 1.79
CA LEU A 105 -1.64 -12.51 2.12
C LEU A 105 -2.66 -13.59 2.51
N GLN A 106 -3.70 -13.22 3.24
CA GLN A 106 -4.79 -14.13 3.59
C GLN A 106 -5.63 -14.50 2.36
N TYR A 107 -6.01 -13.52 1.54
CA TYR A 107 -6.80 -13.71 0.32
C TYR A 107 -6.11 -14.67 -0.67
N TYR A 108 -4.81 -14.49 -0.88
CA TYR A 108 -3.99 -15.35 -1.74
C TYR A 108 -3.44 -16.60 -1.02
N ASN A 109 -3.98 -16.96 0.14
CA ASN A 109 -3.63 -18.16 0.92
C ASN A 109 -2.13 -18.31 1.26
N LYS A 110 -1.39 -17.20 1.37
CA LYS A 110 0.02 -17.17 1.78
C LYS A 110 0.19 -17.23 3.30
N VAL A 111 -0.79 -16.72 4.04
CA VAL A 111 -0.82 -16.73 5.51
C VAL A 111 -2.23 -17.07 6.00
N LYS A 112 -2.32 -17.84 7.08
CA LYS A 112 -3.56 -18.08 7.81
C LYS A 112 -3.53 -17.31 9.13
N LEU A 113 -4.43 -16.35 9.28
CA LEU A 113 -4.60 -15.61 10.53
C LEU A 113 -5.67 -16.32 11.38
N ASN A 114 -5.39 -16.48 12.67
CA ASN A 114 -6.32 -17.12 13.63
C ASN A 114 -7.24 -16.10 14.32
N SER A 115 -7.09 -14.82 14.01
CA SER A 115 -7.86 -13.72 14.58
C SER A 115 -8.10 -12.66 13.52
N ASP A 116 -9.11 -11.84 13.73
CA ASP A 116 -9.36 -10.68 12.88
C ASP A 116 -8.23 -9.66 12.98
N ILE A 117 -8.03 -8.92 11.89
CA ILE A 117 -7.06 -7.83 11.83
C ILE A 117 -7.63 -6.63 12.59
N ASN A 118 -6.90 -6.17 13.60
CA ASN A 118 -7.27 -5.01 14.40
C ASN A 118 -7.32 -3.73 13.52
N ASN A 119 -8.31 -2.88 13.78
CA ASN A 119 -8.51 -1.58 13.12
C ASN A 119 -8.33 -0.38 14.07
N ILE A 120 -7.95 -0.60 15.34
CA ILE A 120 -7.64 0.46 16.30
C ILE A 120 -6.12 0.57 16.47
N TYR A 121 -5.57 1.74 16.15
CA TYR A 121 -4.17 2.09 16.39
C TYR A 121 -4.07 3.00 17.62
N ASN A 122 -3.36 2.54 18.65
CA ASN A 122 -3.11 3.36 19.83
C ASN A 122 -1.86 4.22 19.60
N GLN A 123 -2.05 5.50 19.30
CA GLN A 123 -0.97 6.46 19.21
C GLN A 123 -0.50 6.85 20.61
N ILE A 124 0.82 6.80 20.83
CA ILE A 124 1.44 7.13 22.11
C ILE A 124 2.27 8.40 21.95
N GLU A 125 1.99 9.40 22.78
CA GLU A 125 2.73 10.66 22.83
C GLU A 125 3.27 10.90 24.24
N TYR A 126 4.48 11.46 24.32
CA TYR A 126 5.10 11.83 25.59
C TYR A 126 5.08 13.36 25.73
N ILE A 127 4.18 13.86 26.58
CA ILE A 127 3.91 15.29 26.77
C ILE A 127 3.93 15.60 28.26
N ASN A 128 4.60 16.67 28.67
CA ASN A 128 4.66 17.12 30.08
C ASN A 128 5.06 16.05 31.10
N LYS A 129 5.98 15.15 30.71
CA LYS A 129 6.44 13.99 31.51
C LYS A 129 5.41 12.87 31.69
N GLU A 130 4.31 12.89 30.95
CA GLU A 130 3.28 11.86 30.97
C GLU A 130 3.13 11.20 29.59
N TYR A 131 2.67 9.94 29.59
CA TYR A 131 2.30 9.24 28.36
C TYR A 131 0.80 9.40 28.12
N ILE A 132 0.45 9.92 26.96
CA ILE A 132 -0.92 10.04 26.49
C ILE A 132 -1.14 9.00 25.39
N ILE A 133 -2.17 8.18 25.55
CA ILE A 133 -2.55 7.15 24.59
C ILE A 133 -3.87 7.58 23.93
N THR A 134 -3.84 7.77 22.61
CA THR A 134 -5.03 8.13 21.83
C THR A 134 -5.38 6.99 20.87
N PRO A 135 -6.54 6.33 21.06
CA PRO A 135 -7.01 5.32 20.13
C PRO A 135 -7.52 5.98 18.84
N LEU A 136 -7.00 5.55 17.71
CA LEU A 136 -7.39 6.00 16.39
C LEU A 136 -7.98 4.83 15.60
N LYS A 137 -9.20 4.98 15.11
CA LYS A 137 -9.80 3.99 14.21
C LYS A 137 -9.21 4.20 12.82
N LEU A 138 -8.44 3.23 12.34
CA LEU A 138 -7.94 3.14 10.97
C LEU A 138 -8.48 1.86 10.33
N GLU A 139 -9.40 2.03 9.40
CA GLU A 139 -10.00 0.92 8.68
C GLU A 139 -9.69 1.07 7.19
N GLU A 140 -8.74 0.27 6.72
CA GLU A 140 -8.51 0.15 5.29
C GLU A 140 -9.59 -0.75 4.68
N MET A 141 -10.32 -0.23 3.71
CA MET A 141 -11.35 -0.96 2.98
C MET A 141 -10.83 -1.37 1.61
N GLU A 142 -11.52 -2.31 0.98
CA GLU A 142 -11.28 -2.66 -0.41
C GLU A 142 -12.47 -2.19 -1.26
N ARG A 143 -12.15 -1.45 -2.33
CA ARG A 143 -13.10 -1.12 -3.39
C ARG A 143 -13.03 -2.23 -4.44
N PRO A 144 -14.19 -2.72 -4.92
CA PRO A 144 -14.21 -3.74 -5.96
C PRO A 144 -13.60 -3.19 -7.26
N PRO A 145 -13.20 -4.05 -8.20
CA PRO A 145 -12.85 -3.64 -9.55
C PRO A 145 -13.87 -2.67 -10.14
N MET A 146 -13.40 -1.64 -10.83
CA MET A 146 -14.31 -0.67 -11.47
C MET A 146 -15.23 -1.33 -12.49
N LEU A 147 -14.81 -2.44 -13.10
CA LEU A 147 -15.65 -3.26 -13.98
C LEU A 147 -16.85 -3.92 -13.27
N GLU A 148 -16.88 -3.98 -11.93
CA GLU A 148 -18.03 -4.47 -11.16
C GLU A 148 -19.01 -3.34 -10.80
N ILE A 149 -18.63 -2.08 -11.00
CA ILE A 149 -19.46 -0.91 -10.72
C ILE A 149 -20.39 -0.64 -11.91
N LYS A 150 -21.70 -0.81 -11.71
CA LYS A 150 -22.71 -0.66 -12.76
C LYS A 150 -22.68 0.71 -13.43
N GLU A 151 -22.61 1.76 -12.63
CA GLU A 151 -22.59 3.16 -13.08
C GLU A 151 -21.35 3.46 -13.94
N TYR A 152 -20.22 2.81 -13.62
CA TYR A 152 -19.00 2.93 -14.41
C TYR A 152 -19.15 2.28 -15.79
N LEU A 153 -19.71 1.05 -15.83
CA LEU A 153 -19.96 0.34 -17.09
C LEU A 153 -20.93 1.10 -17.99
N GLU A 154 -22.00 1.67 -17.43
CA GLU A 154 -22.95 2.49 -18.17
C GLU A 154 -22.29 3.72 -18.79
N ARG A 155 -21.40 4.40 -18.05
CA ARG A 155 -20.67 5.56 -18.56
C ARG A 155 -19.63 5.17 -19.62
N LYS A 156 -18.93 4.06 -19.45
CA LYS A 156 -17.94 3.56 -20.42
C LYS A 156 -18.58 3.28 -21.78
N LYS A 157 -19.78 2.67 -21.79
CA LYS A 157 -20.55 2.42 -23.02
C LYS A 157 -20.99 3.69 -23.77
N LYS A 158 -21.14 4.82 -23.08
CA LYS A 158 -21.54 6.11 -23.70
C LYS A 158 -20.38 6.84 -24.39
N ILE A 159 -19.14 6.47 -24.06
CA ILE A 159 -17.91 7.15 -24.53
C ILE A 159 -17.20 6.32 -25.62
N ALA A 160 -17.48 5.01 -25.69
CA ALA A 160 -17.02 4.11 -26.74
C ALA A 160 -17.92 4.19 -27.98
#